data_AF-A0A0U5MBP0-F1
#
_entry.id   AF-A0A0U5MBP0-F1
#
_cell.length_a   1.000
_cell.length_b   1.000
_cell.length_c   1.000
_cell.angle_alpha   90.00
_cell.angle_beta   90.00
_cell.angle_gamma   90.00
#
_symmetry.space_group_name_H-M   'P 1'
#
loop_
_entity.id
_entity.type
_entity.pdbx_description
1 polymer ?
#
loop_
_entity_poly.entity_id
_entity_poly.type
_entity_poly.pdbx_seq_one_letter_code
_entity_poly.pdbx_strand_id
1 'polypeptide(L)'
;MRATMIRLDLSDEPRWFDLGRDVRVQVRPLTTPVYNLIQARALELMGQLEDDGELPLDGANQTIREALYRALITKGLALYAILAWEGIGDADGSVPVTPASIEALIDGQPILAQVFHHAYLEPLTMLDVEKNASTPALGGSGAAGRSIADGAATTVPLAPVAAKTPKANAAPPSNTLL
;
A
#
# COMPACT_ATOMS: atom_id res chain seq x y z
N MET A 1 -19.45 -15.82 -16.54
CA MET A 1 -18.87 -14.60 -15.94
C MET A 1 -17.90 -14.01 -16.96
N ARG A 2 -18.04 -12.74 -17.35
CA ARG A 2 -17.02 -12.07 -18.18
C ARG A 2 -15.96 -11.55 -17.22
N ALA A 3 -14.71 -11.99 -17.38
CA ALA A 3 -13.58 -11.36 -16.71
C ALA A 3 -13.50 -9.90 -17.20
N THR A 4 -13.51 -8.94 -16.29
CA THR A 4 -13.27 -7.54 -16.62
C THR A 4 -11.79 -7.40 -16.91
N MET A 5 -11.42 -7.13 -18.16
CA MET A 5 -10.02 -6.87 -18.51
C MET A 5 -9.64 -5.44 -18.10
N ILE A 6 -8.47 -5.30 -17.49
CA ILE A 6 -7.85 -4.01 -17.22
C ILE A 6 -7.69 -3.26 -18.55
N ARG A 7 -8.20 -2.03 -18.61
CA ARG A 7 -7.98 -1.14 -19.74
C ARG A 7 -6.63 -0.46 -19.58
N LEU A 8 -5.71 -0.78 -20.49
CA LEU A 8 -4.45 -0.06 -20.58
C LEU A 8 -4.69 1.28 -21.28
N ASP A 9 -4.61 2.36 -20.51
CA ASP A 9 -4.51 3.72 -21.05
C ASP A 9 -3.04 4.03 -21.29
N LEU A 10 -2.70 4.34 -22.54
CA LEU A 10 -1.33 4.66 -22.98
C LEU A 10 -1.14 6.17 -23.18
N SER A 11 -2.13 6.98 -22.83
CA SER A 11 -2.03 8.44 -22.95
C SER A 11 -1.14 9.01 -21.86
N ASP A 12 -0.13 9.77 -22.28
CA ASP A 12 0.69 10.62 -21.41
C ASP A 12 0.14 12.05 -21.30
N GLU A 13 -1.05 12.32 -21.85
CA GLU A 13 -1.64 13.66 -21.88
C GLU A 13 -2.24 14.07 -20.51
N PRO A 14 -2.09 15.34 -20.11
CA PRO A 14 -2.76 15.85 -18.92
C PRO A 14 -4.29 15.79 -19.01
N ARG A 15 -4.94 15.44 -17.90
CA ARG A 15 -6.40 15.30 -17.81
C ARG A 15 -6.99 16.16 -16.71
N TRP A 16 -8.21 16.63 -16.92
CA TRP A 16 -8.95 17.39 -15.92
C TRP A 16 -9.72 16.46 -14.99
N PHE A 17 -9.57 16.69 -13.68
CA PHE A 17 -10.32 16.06 -12.61
C PHE A 17 -11.23 17.06 -11.94
N ASP A 18 -12.47 16.65 -11.73
CA ASP A 18 -13.46 17.40 -10.96
C ASP A 18 -13.34 17.01 -9.48
N LEU A 19 -13.04 17.98 -8.63
CA LEU A 19 -12.94 17.79 -7.19
C LEU A 19 -14.24 18.18 -6.46
N GLY A 20 -15.28 18.57 -7.21
CA GLY A 20 -16.52 19.13 -6.72
C GLY A 20 -16.39 20.60 -6.31
N ARG A 21 -17.51 21.22 -5.91
CA ARG A 21 -17.57 22.62 -5.41
C ARG A 21 -16.96 23.63 -6.39
N ASP A 22 -17.19 23.41 -7.69
CA ASP A 22 -16.64 24.21 -8.79
C ASP A 22 -15.10 24.21 -8.88
N VAL A 23 -14.43 23.26 -8.22
CA VAL A 23 -12.97 23.10 -8.25
C VAL A 23 -12.59 21.99 -9.23
N ARG A 24 -11.67 22.31 -10.15
CA ARG A 24 -11.07 21.32 -11.07
C ARG A 24 -9.56 21.45 -11.08
N VAL A 25 -8.86 20.33 -11.26
CA VAL A 25 -7.40 20.30 -11.40
C VAL A 25 -6.99 19.55 -12.66
N GLN A 26 -6.04 20.08 -13.41
CA GLN A 26 -5.41 19.39 -14.52
C GLN A 26 -4.19 18.64 -14.01
N VAL A 27 -4.13 17.34 -14.24
CA VAL A 27 -3.12 16.45 -13.68
C VAL A 27 -2.35 15.68 -14.75
N ARG A 28 -1.06 15.45 -14.50
CA ARG A 28 -0.25 14.45 -15.23
C ARG A 28 -0.82 13.04 -15.00
N PRO A 29 -0.70 12.11 -15.96
CA PRO A 29 -0.95 10.70 -15.68
C PRO A 29 -0.03 10.13 -14.59
N LEU A 30 -0.57 9.25 -13.75
CA LEU A 30 0.20 8.57 -12.72
C LEU A 30 0.94 7.38 -13.31
N THR A 31 2.25 7.31 -13.10
CA THR A 31 3.09 6.18 -13.50
C THR A 31 3.58 5.40 -12.28
N THR A 32 3.82 4.10 -12.44
CA THR A 32 4.34 3.23 -11.36
C THR A 32 5.66 3.75 -10.76
N PRO A 33 6.67 4.21 -11.54
CA PRO A 33 7.90 4.74 -10.96
C PRO A 33 7.66 5.97 -10.06
N VAL A 34 6.76 6.88 -10.48
CA VAL A 34 6.42 8.08 -9.71
C VAL A 34 5.67 7.72 -8.43
N TYR A 35 4.68 6.83 -8.52
CA TYR A 35 3.94 6.37 -7.36
C TYR A 35 4.88 5.74 -6.32
N ASN A 36 5.78 4.86 -6.75
CA ASN A 36 6.75 4.20 -5.85
C ASN A 36 7.76 5.18 -5.26
N LEU A 37 8.25 6.15 -6.06
CA LEU A 37 9.15 7.18 -5.57
C LEU A 37 8.50 8.01 -4.45
N ILE A 38 7.26 8.45 -4.65
CA ILE A 38 6.55 9.26 -3.66
C ILE A 38 6.28 8.47 -2.38
N GLN A 39 5.91 7.19 -2.50
CA GLN A 39 5.76 6.31 -1.34
C GLN A 39 7.07 6.16 -0.56
N ALA A 40 8.19 5.93 -1.24
CA ALA A 40 9.51 5.83 -0.60
C ALA A 40 9.89 7.13 0.12
N ARG A 41 9.69 8.29 -0.53
CA ARG A 41 9.95 9.60 0.10
C ARG A 41 9.07 9.86 1.32
N ALA A 42 7.81 9.44 1.31
CA ALA A 42 6.95 9.56 2.48
C ALA A 42 7.47 8.72 3.66
N LEU A 43 7.97 7.51 3.42
CA LEU A 43 8.57 6.67 4.46
C LEU A 43 9.89 7.27 4.98
N GLU A 44 10.75 7.77 4.10
CA GLU A 44 11.99 8.45 4.48
C GLU A 44 11.70 9.65 5.39
N LEU A 45 10.75 10.50 5.01
CA LEU A 45 10.36 11.67 5.81
C LEU A 45 9.77 11.28 7.17
N MET A 46 8.93 10.22 7.22
CA MET A 46 8.44 9.72 8.50
C MET A 46 9.55 9.21 9.41
N GLY A 47 10.56 8.54 8.84
CA GLY A 47 11.74 8.10 9.60
C GLY A 47 12.56 9.28 10.13
N GLN A 48 12.75 10.33 9.32
CA GLN A 48 13.42 11.56 9.75
C GLN A 48 12.68 12.24 10.91
N LEU A 49 11.36 12.39 10.78
CA LEU A 49 10.53 12.96 11.85
C LEU A 49 10.57 12.11 13.13
N GLU A 50 10.72 10.80 13.00
CA GLU A 50 10.85 9.89 14.15
C GLU A 50 12.20 10.06 14.84
N ASP A 51 13.29 10.08 14.07
CA ASP A 51 14.65 10.29 14.56
C ASP A 51 14.80 11.66 15.25
N ASP A 52 14.14 12.69 14.71
CA ASP A 52 14.14 14.06 15.25
C ASP A 52 13.15 14.25 16.42
N GLY A 53 12.29 13.25 16.71
CA GLY A 53 11.26 13.35 17.75
C GLY A 53 10.12 14.32 17.41
N GLU A 54 9.94 14.62 16.13
CA GLU A 54 8.96 15.57 15.57
C GLU A 54 7.74 14.89 14.95
N LEU A 55 7.60 13.57 15.09
CA LEU A 55 6.40 12.87 14.63
C LEU A 55 5.14 13.52 15.25
N PRO A 56 4.18 13.96 14.41
CA PRO A 56 2.96 14.56 14.90
C PRO A 56 2.06 13.50 15.56
N LEU A 57 1.31 13.92 16.58
CA LEU A 57 0.42 13.06 17.38
C LEU A 57 1.19 11.87 18.01
N ASP A 58 0.47 10.85 18.49
CA ASP A 58 1.09 9.63 19.01
C ASP A 58 1.68 8.80 17.86
N GLY A 59 2.94 9.08 17.52
CA GLY A 59 3.69 8.43 16.44
C GLY A 59 3.98 6.93 16.65
N ALA A 60 3.78 6.40 17.87
CA ALA A 60 3.83 4.97 18.14
C ALA A 60 2.53 4.25 17.71
N ASN A 61 1.43 4.99 17.54
CA ASN A 61 0.17 4.44 17.10
C ASN A 61 0.17 4.17 15.59
N GLN A 62 0.01 2.90 15.21
CA GLN A 62 -0.01 2.47 13.82
C GLN A 62 -1.07 3.19 12.95
N THR A 63 -2.25 3.47 13.50
CA THR A 63 -3.32 4.18 12.76
C THR A 63 -2.90 5.63 12.45
N ILE A 64 -2.22 6.29 13.39
CA ILE A 64 -1.69 7.64 13.19
C ILE A 64 -0.59 7.63 12.13
N ARG A 65 0.31 6.64 12.18
CA ARG A 65 1.36 6.47 11.16
C ARG A 65 0.77 6.26 9.77
N GLU A 66 -0.26 5.43 9.62
CA GLU A 66 -0.95 5.21 8.35
C GLU A 66 -1.66 6.47 7.85
N ALA A 67 -2.26 7.25 8.75
CA ALA A 67 -2.89 8.52 8.40
C ALA A 67 -1.85 9.57 7.94
N LEU A 68 -0.71 9.66 8.62
CA LEU A 68 0.40 10.52 8.25
C LEU A 68 0.99 10.12 6.89
N TYR A 69 1.25 8.83 6.71
CA TYR A 69 1.71 8.28 5.44
C TYR A 69 0.78 8.67 4.29
N ARG A 70 -0.54 8.48 4.47
CA ARG A 70 -1.54 8.87 3.48
C ARG A 70 -1.51 10.37 3.18
N ALA A 71 -1.34 11.23 4.19
CA ALA A 71 -1.22 12.67 3.99
C ALA A 71 0.03 13.03 3.16
N LEU A 72 1.17 12.44 3.50
CA LEU A 72 2.45 12.68 2.81
C LEU A 72 2.43 12.22 1.35
N ILE A 73 1.91 11.01 1.07
CA ILE A 73 1.79 10.54 -0.33
C ILE A 73 0.80 11.40 -1.11
N THR A 74 -0.32 11.84 -0.50
CA THR A 74 -1.29 12.71 -1.17
C THR A 74 -0.67 14.03 -1.57
N LYS A 75 0.08 14.66 -0.65
CA LYS A 75 0.82 15.89 -0.91
C LYS A 75 1.87 15.71 -2.01
N GLY A 76 2.68 14.66 -1.92
CA GLY A 76 3.71 14.35 -2.93
C GLY A 76 3.11 14.11 -4.32
N LEU A 77 1.97 13.40 -4.39
CA LEU A 77 1.25 13.18 -5.64
C LEU A 77 0.67 14.49 -6.21
N ALA A 78 0.08 15.33 -5.37
CA ALA A 78 -0.44 16.63 -5.80
C ALA A 78 0.66 17.54 -6.36
N LEU A 79 1.79 17.62 -5.66
CA LEU A 79 2.98 18.39 -6.09
C LEU A 79 3.55 17.89 -7.42
N TYR A 80 3.53 16.57 -7.64
CA TYR A 80 3.93 15.99 -8.91
C TYR A 80 2.90 16.25 -10.01
N ALA A 81 1.61 16.09 -9.71
CA ALA A 81 0.60 15.90 -10.73
C ALA A 81 -0.02 17.21 -11.23
N ILE A 82 -0.30 18.16 -10.34
CA ILE A 82 -1.13 19.33 -10.66
C ILE A 82 -0.36 20.31 -11.55
N LEU A 83 -0.95 20.64 -12.70
CA LEU A 83 -0.40 21.56 -13.71
C LEU A 83 -1.19 22.86 -13.81
N ALA A 84 -2.51 22.78 -13.63
CA ALA A 84 -3.45 23.89 -13.70
C ALA A 84 -4.63 23.60 -12.77
N TRP A 85 -5.37 24.64 -12.38
CA TRP A 85 -6.63 24.47 -11.66
C TRP A 85 -7.64 25.57 -12.01
N GLU A 86 -8.89 25.30 -11.66
CA GLU A 86 -10.00 26.24 -11.72
C GLU A 86 -10.77 26.20 -10.39
N GLY A 87 -11.45 27.29 -10.05
CA GLY A 87 -12.24 27.39 -8.81
C GLY A 87 -11.43 27.58 -7.53
N ILE A 88 -10.11 27.76 -7.64
CA ILE A 88 -9.21 28.00 -6.50
C ILE A 88 -8.78 29.46 -6.49
N GLY A 89 -9.19 30.17 -5.43
CA GLY A 89 -8.91 31.58 -5.24
C GLY A 89 -8.85 31.96 -3.76
N ASP A 90 -8.29 33.13 -3.50
CA ASP A 90 -8.23 33.78 -2.19
C ASP A 90 -8.96 35.15 -2.23
N ALA A 91 -8.69 36.02 -1.24
CA ALA A 91 -9.31 37.34 -1.17
C ALA A 91 -8.95 38.27 -2.35
N ASP A 92 -7.82 38.03 -3.02
CA ASP A 92 -7.31 38.84 -4.12
C ASP A 92 -7.66 38.24 -5.50
N GLY A 93 -8.25 37.04 -5.54
CA GLY A 93 -8.75 36.40 -6.75
C GLY A 93 -8.11 35.04 -7.01
N SER A 94 -7.77 34.74 -8.26
CA SER A 94 -7.21 33.43 -8.63
C SER A 94 -5.81 33.23 -8.04
N VAL A 95 -5.59 32.09 -7.39
CA VAL A 95 -4.27 31.71 -6.88
C VAL A 95 -3.48 31.01 -8.00
N PRO A 96 -2.20 31.34 -8.23
CA PRO A 96 -1.38 30.65 -9.22
C PRO A 96 -0.97 29.26 -8.74
N VAL A 97 -0.84 28.30 -9.67
CA VAL A 97 -0.32 26.96 -9.36
C VAL A 97 1.18 27.03 -9.07
N THR A 98 1.52 26.91 -7.79
CA THR A 98 2.89 26.86 -7.27
C THR A 98 2.99 25.76 -6.21
N PRO A 99 4.19 25.24 -5.89
CA PRO A 99 4.36 24.25 -4.83
C PRO A 99 3.71 24.68 -3.51
N ALA A 100 3.95 25.92 -3.08
CA ALA A 100 3.38 26.46 -1.85
C ALA A 100 1.85 26.50 -1.87
N SER A 101 1.24 26.91 -2.99
CA SER A 101 -0.22 26.94 -3.12
C SER A 101 -0.84 25.53 -3.18
N ILE A 102 -0.14 24.55 -3.75
CA ILE A 102 -0.59 23.14 -3.78
C ILE A 102 -0.54 22.57 -2.36
N GLU A 103 0.55 22.82 -1.62
CA GLU A 103 0.65 22.42 -0.22
C GLU A 103 -0.45 23.06 0.62
N ALA A 104 -0.69 24.36 0.46
CA ALA A 104 -1.77 25.07 1.15
C ALA A 104 -3.15 24.48 0.84
N LEU A 105 -3.42 24.09 -0.40
CA LEU A 105 -4.66 23.41 -0.78
C LEU A 105 -4.79 22.06 -0.08
N ILE A 106 -3.77 21.21 -0.17
CA ILE A 106 -3.82 19.84 0.35
C ILE A 106 -3.86 19.81 1.88
N ASP A 107 -3.08 20.66 2.54
CA ASP A 107 -3.04 20.74 4.02
C ASP A 107 -4.24 21.48 4.59
N GLY A 108 -4.73 22.51 3.89
CA GLY A 108 -5.78 23.40 4.36
C GLY A 108 -7.21 22.97 4.01
N GLN A 109 -7.39 22.11 3.00
CA GLN A 109 -8.71 21.67 2.52
C GLN A 109 -8.85 20.13 2.57
N PRO A 110 -9.13 19.54 3.75
CA PRO A 110 -9.13 18.09 3.93
C PRO A 110 -10.06 17.31 2.99
N ILE A 111 -11.23 17.86 2.69
CA ILE A 111 -12.20 17.22 1.79
C ILE A 111 -11.68 17.21 0.34
N LEU A 112 -11.12 18.32 -0.14
CA LEU A 112 -10.55 18.37 -1.49
C LEU A 112 -9.33 17.46 -1.61
N ALA A 113 -8.48 17.41 -0.58
CA ALA A 113 -7.35 16.47 -0.53
C ALA A 113 -7.81 15.00 -0.60
N GLN A 114 -8.88 14.64 0.11
CA GLN A 114 -9.47 13.29 0.04
C GLN A 114 -10.04 12.98 -1.34
N VAL A 115 -10.79 13.91 -1.94
CA VAL A 115 -11.35 13.72 -3.29
C VAL A 115 -10.25 13.58 -4.33
N PHE A 116 -9.22 14.43 -4.26
CA PHE A 116 -8.04 14.33 -5.12
C PHE A 116 -7.34 12.97 -4.96
N HIS A 117 -7.05 12.54 -3.72
CA HIS A 117 -6.42 11.26 -3.45
C HIS A 117 -7.19 10.10 -4.08
N HIS A 118 -8.51 10.08 -3.88
CA HIS A 118 -9.38 9.03 -4.41
C HIS A 118 -9.40 9.06 -5.95
N ALA A 119 -9.66 10.21 -6.57
CA ALA A 119 -9.73 10.33 -8.02
C ALA A 119 -8.39 10.03 -8.72
N TYR A 120 -7.27 10.42 -8.11
CA TYR A 120 -5.93 10.21 -8.68
C TYR A 120 -5.42 8.78 -8.55
N LEU A 121 -5.90 8.05 -7.56
CA LEU A 121 -5.55 6.64 -7.36
C LEU A 121 -6.66 5.66 -7.80
N GLU A 122 -7.82 6.14 -8.27
CA GLU A 122 -8.92 5.30 -8.78
C GLU A 122 -8.46 4.23 -9.79
N PRO A 123 -7.54 4.52 -10.75
CA PRO A 123 -7.04 3.49 -11.65
C PRO A 123 -6.36 2.31 -10.95
N LEU A 124 -5.82 2.52 -9.75
CA LEU A 124 -5.20 1.48 -8.93
C LEU A 124 -6.24 0.70 -8.12
N THR A 125 -7.33 1.33 -7.66
CA THR A 125 -8.35 0.66 -6.82
C THR A 125 -9.28 -0.25 -7.62
N MET A 126 -9.47 0.01 -8.92
CA MET A 126 -10.15 -0.91 -9.84
C MET A 126 -9.42 -2.26 -9.98
N LEU A 127 -8.11 -2.32 -9.74
CA LEU A 127 -7.31 -3.56 -9.79
C LEU A 127 -7.57 -4.48 -8.58
N ASP A 128 -7.82 -3.92 -7.40
CA ASP A 128 -7.98 -4.70 -6.16
C ASP A 128 -9.32 -5.45 -6.08
N VAL A 129 -10.36 -4.96 -6.76
CA VAL A 129 -11.67 -5.63 -6.85
C VAL A 129 -11.60 -6.92 -7.67
N GLU A 130 -10.71 -7.00 -8.67
CA GLU A 130 -10.51 -8.21 -9.46
C GLU A 130 -9.82 -9.32 -8.64
N LYS A 131 -8.83 -8.94 -7.81
CA LYS A 131 -8.05 -9.88 -7.00
C LYS A 131 -8.90 -10.59 -5.93
N ASN A 132 -9.91 -9.91 -5.37
CA ASN A 132 -10.79 -10.48 -4.34
C ASN A 132 -11.92 -11.38 -4.90
N ALA A 133 -12.09 -11.47 -6.22
CA ALA A 133 -13.03 -12.41 -6.85
C ALA A 133 -12.46 -13.84 -6.99
N SER A 134 -11.18 -14.05 -6.66
CA SER A 134 -10.54 -15.37 -6.70
C SER A 134 -10.42 -15.97 -5.30
N THR A 135 -11.56 -16.26 -4.66
CA THR A 135 -11.58 -17.29 -3.61
C THR A 135 -11.33 -18.63 -4.31
N PRO A 136 -10.33 -19.43 -3.94
CA PRO A 136 -10.25 -20.80 -4.43
C PRO A 136 -11.54 -21.49 -4.02
N ALA A 137 -12.29 -22.03 -4.98
CA ALA A 137 -13.44 -22.86 -4.65
C ALA A 137 -12.97 -23.96 -3.69
N LEU A 138 -13.56 -24.03 -2.49
CA LEU A 138 -13.45 -25.18 -1.62
C LEU A 138 -14.19 -26.32 -2.33
N GLY A 139 -13.48 -27.03 -3.19
CA GLY A 139 -14.10 -27.95 -4.16
C GLY A 139 -13.11 -28.86 -4.85
N GLY A 140 -12.03 -29.24 -4.17
CA GLY A 140 -11.15 -30.32 -4.60
C GLY A 140 -11.72 -31.68 -4.25
N SER A 141 -12.94 -32.02 -4.68
CA SER A 141 -13.36 -33.42 -4.73
C SER A 141 -12.90 -34.00 -6.07
N GLY A 142 -11.58 -34.10 -6.25
CA GLY A 142 -11.03 -34.97 -7.28
C GLY A 142 -11.39 -36.40 -6.89
N ALA A 143 -12.32 -37.02 -7.63
CA ALA A 143 -12.61 -38.44 -7.48
C ALA A 143 -11.28 -39.20 -7.50
N ALA A 144 -11.04 -40.04 -6.49
CA ALA A 144 -9.84 -40.85 -6.40
C ALA A 144 -9.68 -41.63 -7.73
N GLY A 145 -8.56 -41.40 -8.41
CA GLY A 145 -8.18 -42.17 -9.58
C GLY A 145 -8.13 -43.65 -9.22
N ARG A 146 -8.68 -44.50 -10.08
CA ARG A 146 -8.71 -45.95 -9.86
C ARG A 146 -7.27 -46.46 -9.77
N SER A 147 -6.93 -47.14 -8.69
CA SER A 147 -5.63 -47.83 -8.58
C SER A 147 -5.56 -48.94 -9.62
N ILE A 148 -4.61 -48.86 -10.55
CA ILE A 148 -4.36 -49.87 -11.61
C ILE A 148 -3.09 -50.69 -11.36
N ALA A 149 -2.50 -50.60 -10.17
CA ALA A 149 -1.32 -51.37 -9.81
C ALA A 149 -1.72 -52.60 -8.99
N ASP A 150 -1.37 -53.79 -9.47
CA ASP A 150 -1.43 -55.01 -8.67
C ASP A 150 -0.40 -54.93 -7.53
N GLY A 151 -0.82 -55.28 -6.33
CA GLY A 151 -0.01 -55.19 -5.12
C GLY A 151 1.26 -56.05 -5.21
N ALA A 152 2.42 -55.41 -5.03
CA ALA A 152 3.69 -56.11 -4.90
C ALA A 152 3.97 -56.46 -3.43
N ALA A 153 4.30 -57.73 -3.19
CA ALA A 153 4.53 -58.31 -1.88
C ALA A 153 5.87 -57.89 -1.24
N THR A 154 5.78 -57.48 0.03
CA THR A 154 6.61 -57.91 1.18
C THR A 154 8.15 -57.74 1.15
N THR A 155 8.57 -56.81 2.01
CA THR A 155 9.73 -56.78 2.93
C THR A 155 11.17 -56.68 2.41
N VAL A 156 11.82 -55.57 2.79
CA VAL A 156 13.21 -55.59 3.30
C VAL A 156 13.34 -54.53 4.42
N PRO A 157 14.06 -54.78 5.53
CA PRO A 157 14.04 -53.90 6.70
C PRO A 157 14.98 -52.70 6.56
N LEU A 158 14.58 -51.57 7.13
CA LEU A 158 15.39 -50.36 7.29
C LEU A 158 16.55 -50.62 8.27
N ALA A 159 17.77 -50.30 7.83
CA ALA A 159 18.96 -50.28 8.67
C ALA A 159 18.86 -49.21 9.78
N PRO A 160 19.46 -49.44 10.96
CA PRO A 160 19.19 -48.62 12.16
C PRO A 160 19.89 -47.26 12.09
N VAL A 161 19.13 -46.19 12.41
CA VAL A 161 19.69 -44.88 12.75
C VAL A 161 20.39 -44.99 14.11
N ALA A 162 21.68 -44.64 14.13
CA ALA A 162 22.47 -44.59 15.36
C ALA A 162 21.99 -43.44 16.27
N ALA A 163 21.69 -43.79 17.51
CA ALA A 163 21.29 -42.87 18.57
C ALA A 163 22.43 -41.91 18.95
N LYS A 164 22.13 -40.61 19.05
CA LYS A 164 22.91 -39.67 19.85
C LYS A 164 22.21 -39.47 21.20
N THR A 165 22.95 -39.80 22.25
CA THR A 165 22.60 -39.76 23.67
C THR A 165 22.21 -38.34 24.13
N PRO A 166 21.25 -38.17 25.08
CA PRO A 166 20.87 -36.87 25.60
C PRO A 166 21.91 -36.34 26.60
N LYS A 167 22.30 -35.08 26.45
CA LYS A 167 23.09 -34.35 27.46
C LYS A 167 22.11 -33.72 28.45
N ALA A 168 22.08 -34.26 29.66
CA ALA A 168 21.39 -33.66 30.80
C ALA A 168 22.09 -32.35 31.19
N ASN A 169 21.33 -31.26 31.33
CA ASN A 169 21.76 -30.09 32.10
C ASN A 169 20.64 -29.75 33.09
N ALA A 170 20.91 -30.02 34.36
CA ALA A 170 20.13 -29.56 35.49
C ALA A 170 20.30 -28.04 35.69
N ALA A 171 19.24 -27.39 36.13
CA ALA A 171 19.25 -26.06 36.74
C ALA A 171 19.28 -26.19 38.29
N PRO A 172 19.30 -25.09 39.05
CA PRO A 172 20.38 -24.12 39.30
C PRO A 172 20.89 -24.26 40.76
N PRO A 173 21.70 -23.32 41.29
CA PRO A 173 21.08 -22.50 42.35
C PRO A 173 21.48 -21.02 42.38
N SER A 174 20.59 -20.27 43.03
CA SER A 174 20.62 -18.86 43.41
C SER A 174 21.78 -18.44 44.32
N ASN A 175 22.26 -17.20 44.15
CA ASN A 175 22.73 -16.23 45.16
C ASN A 175 23.57 -15.15 44.45
N THR A 176 23.73 -13.90 44.87
CA THR A 176 23.11 -12.98 45.84
C THR A 176 23.94 -11.67 45.69
N LEU A 177 23.27 -10.52 45.81
CA LEU A 177 23.78 -9.17 46.20
C LEU A 177 25.20 -8.74 45.74
N LEU A 178 25.25 -7.73 44.85
CA LEU A 178 25.66 -6.35 45.14
C LEU A 178 25.38 -5.47 43.91
#